data_AF-A0A6N9ZU17-F1
#
_entry.id   AF-A0A6N9ZU17-F1
#
_cell.length_a   1.000
_cell.length_b   1.000
_cell.length_c   1.000
_cell.angle_alpha   90.00
_cell.angle_beta   90.00
_cell.angle_gamma   90.00
#
_symmetry.space_group_name_H-M   'P 1'
#
loop_
_entity.id
_entity.type
_entity.pdbx_description
1 polymer ?
#
loop_
_entity_poly.entity_id
_entity_poly.type
_entity_poly.pdbx_seq_one_letter_code
_entity_poly.pdbx_strand_id
1 'polypeptide(L)'
;SYKNHRFPPQIIARAVWLYFRFPLSLRMVEEMLLERGIVVSYETIRRWCRKFGTAYAKQLHRKKPSRKDIWHLDEVVISIGGRKHWLWRAVDQDGYVLDEIVQ
;
A
#
# COMPACT_ATOMS: atom_id res chain seq x y z
N SER A 1 -5.61 -4.26 16.20
CA SER A 1 -5.80 -5.62 16.74
C SER A 1 -6.50 -6.49 15.71
N TYR A 2 -6.03 -7.74 15.51
CA TYR A 2 -6.64 -8.74 14.62
C TYR A 2 -7.76 -9.54 15.29
N LYS A 3 -8.11 -9.25 16.55
CA LYS A 3 -9.24 -9.89 17.23
C LYS A 3 -10.55 -9.70 16.44
N ASN A 4 -11.42 -10.72 16.50
CA ASN A 4 -12.75 -10.75 15.89
C ASN A 4 -12.78 -10.67 14.35
N HIS A 5 -11.76 -11.19 13.65
CA HIS A 5 -11.85 -11.40 12.20
C HIS A 5 -12.02 -12.89 11.91
N ARG A 6 -12.83 -13.20 10.89
CA ARG A 6 -13.05 -14.57 10.41
C ARG A 6 -11.76 -15.23 9.91
N PHE A 7 -10.87 -14.44 9.33
CA PHE A 7 -9.62 -14.93 8.74
C PHE A 7 -8.45 -14.85 9.72
N PRO A 8 -7.53 -15.83 9.68
CA PRO A 8 -6.29 -15.78 10.43
C PRO A 8 -5.51 -14.46 10.20
N PRO A 9 -4.84 -13.92 11.23
CA PRO A 9 -4.06 -12.69 11.11
C PRO A 9 -3.05 -12.72 9.95
N GLN A 10 -2.47 -13.90 9.65
CA GLN A 10 -1.47 -14.08 8.60
C GLN A 10 -2.05 -13.82 7.20
N ILE A 11 -3.30 -14.24 6.94
CA ILE A 11 -3.98 -14.00 5.66
C ILE A 11 -4.28 -12.51 5.50
N ILE A 12 -4.81 -11.89 6.56
CA ILE A 12 -5.12 -10.46 6.58
C ILE A 12 -3.85 -9.65 6.37
N ALA A 13 -2.77 -9.99 7.09
CA ALA A 13 -1.46 -9.38 6.98
C ALA A 13 -0.92 -9.48 5.55
N ARG A 14 -1.02 -10.66 4.92
CA ARG A 14 -0.54 -10.88 3.55
C ARG A 14 -1.33 -10.06 2.54
N ALA A 15 -2.66 -10.01 2.66
CA ALA A 15 -3.52 -9.25 1.76
C ALA A 15 -3.20 -7.75 1.81
N VAL A 16 -3.10 -7.19 3.02
CA VAL A 16 -2.76 -5.77 3.22
C VAL A 16 -1.35 -5.49 2.74
N TRP A 17 -0.38 -6.36 3.04
CA TRP A 17 1.00 -6.20 2.57
C TRP A 17 1.10 -6.20 1.04
N LEU A 18 0.42 -7.13 0.35
CA LEU A 18 0.39 -7.18 -1.11
C LEU A 18 -0.14 -5.87 -1.71
N TYR A 19 -1.23 -5.34 -1.14
CA TYR A 19 -1.84 -4.11 -1.60
C TYR A 19 -0.93 -2.87 -1.42
N PHE A 20 -0.22 -2.75 -0.30
CA PHE A 20 0.65 -1.60 -0.04
C PHE A 20 2.06 -1.74 -0.64
N ARG A 21 2.54 -2.96 -0.90
CA ARG A 21 3.91 -3.19 -1.38
C ARG A 21 4.03 -3.15 -2.90
N PHE A 22 2.96 -3.51 -3.62
CA PHE A 22 2.94 -3.66 -5.07
C PHE A 22 1.81 -2.83 -5.69
N PRO A 23 1.91 -2.44 -6.97
CA PRO A 23 0.87 -1.70 -7.68
C PRO A 23 -0.31 -2.62 -8.06
N LEU A 24 -0.90 -3.29 -7.07
CA LEU A 24 -2.00 -4.23 -7.25
C LEU A 24 -3.33 -3.55 -6.95
N SER A 25 -4.33 -3.80 -7.80
CA SER A 25 -5.72 -3.45 -7.47
C SER A 25 -6.26 -4.39 -6.38
N LEU A 26 -7.29 -3.95 -5.65
CA LEU A 26 -7.96 -4.79 -4.65
C LEU A 26 -8.53 -6.08 -5.26
N ARG A 27 -8.94 -6.04 -6.54
CA ARG A 27 -9.42 -7.20 -7.30
C ARG A 27 -8.31 -8.19 -7.60
N MET A 28 -7.13 -7.70 -7.98
CA MET A 28 -5.97 -8.56 -8.18
C MET A 28 -5.56 -9.26 -6.87
N VAL A 29 -5.61 -8.57 -5.73
CA VAL A 29 -5.32 -9.21 -4.43
C VAL A 29 -6.37 -10.27 -4.09
N GLU A 30 -7.65 -10.03 -4.40
CA GLU A 30 -8.73 -11.02 -4.29
C GLU A 30 -8.45 -12.26 -5.16
N GLU A 31 -8.10 -12.07 -6.44
CA GLU A 31 -7.74 -13.16 -7.36
C GLU A 31 -6.52 -13.96 -6.88
N MET A 32 -5.46 -13.30 -6.44
CA MET A 32 -4.26 -13.96 -5.90
C MET A 32 -4.53 -14.78 -4.64
N LEU A 33 -5.53 -14.39 -3.84
CA LEU A 33 -5.96 -15.16 -2.67
C LEU A 33 -6.87 -16.33 -3.09
N LEU A 34 -7.72 -16.12 -4.11
CA LEU A 34 -8.56 -17.16 -4.68
C LEU A 34 -7.75 -18.29 -5.29
N GLU A 35 -6.66 -17.98 -6.03
CA GLU A 35 -5.71 -18.96 -6.56
C GLU A 35 -5.12 -19.87 -5.47
N ARG A 36 -5.07 -19.38 -4.22
CA ARG A 36 -4.58 -20.12 -3.05
C ARG A 36 -5.71 -20.81 -2.27
N GLY A 37 -6.92 -20.86 -2.83
CA GLY A 37 -8.11 -21.45 -2.21
C GLY A 37 -8.76 -20.57 -1.12
N ILE A 38 -8.35 -19.30 -1.00
CA ILE A 38 -8.86 -18.38 0.02
C ILE A 38 -9.93 -17.50 -0.61
N VAL A 39 -11.20 -17.84 -0.38
CA VAL A 39 -12.34 -17.07 -0.89
C VAL A 39 -12.60 -15.86 0.02
N VAL A 40 -12.22 -14.67 -0.44
CA VAL A 40 -12.43 -13.40 0.27
C VAL A 40 -12.81 -12.32 -0.74
N SER A 41 -13.77 -11.46 -0.38
CA SER A 41 -14.18 -10.37 -1.28
C SER A 41 -13.19 -9.20 -1.27
N TYR A 42 -13.07 -8.50 -2.40
CA TYR A 42 -12.29 -7.26 -2.49
C TYR A 42 -12.72 -6.19 -1.47
N GLU A 43 -14.02 -6.12 -1.13
CA GLU A 43 -14.54 -5.21 -0.09
C GLU A 43 -14.02 -5.60 1.30
N THR A 44 -13.83 -6.89 1.57
CA THR A 44 -13.24 -7.35 2.83
C THR A 44 -11.77 -6.93 2.90
N ILE A 45 -11.03 -7.11 1.80
CA ILE A 45 -9.63 -6.65 1.68
C ILE A 45 -9.56 -5.13 1.87
N ARG A 46 -10.45 -4.37 1.23
CA ARG A 46 -10.55 -2.91 1.39
C ARG A 46 -10.73 -2.49 2.84
N ARG A 47 -11.61 -3.17 3.59
CA ARG A 47 -11.81 -2.91 5.02
C ARG A 47 -10.56 -3.23 5.84
N TRP A 48 -9.85 -4.30 5.52
CA TRP A 48 -8.57 -4.61 6.16
C TRP A 48 -7.50 -3.55 5.85
N CYS A 49 -7.36 -3.12 4.59
CA CYS A 49 -6.45 -2.05 4.20
C CYS A 49 -6.78 -0.74 4.93
N ARG A 50 -8.07 -0.39 5.06
CA ARG A 50 -8.48 0.80 5.83
C ARG A 50 -8.12 0.69 7.31
N LYS A 51 -8.22 -0.51 7.91
CA LYS A 51 -7.99 -0.73 9.35
C LYS A 51 -6.51 -0.89 9.72
N PHE A 52 -5.74 -1.59 8.88
CA PHE A 52 -4.36 -1.98 9.19
C PHE A 52 -3.33 -1.26 8.30
N GLY A 53 -3.76 -0.71 7.17
CA GLY A 53 -2.87 -0.19 6.14
C GLY A 53 -1.91 0.88 6.61
N THR A 54 -2.35 1.78 7.50
CA THR A 54 -1.49 2.84 8.05
C THR A 54 -0.27 2.29 8.79
N ALA A 55 -0.42 1.18 9.52
CA ALA A 55 0.71 0.54 10.20
C ALA A 55 1.67 -0.13 9.20
N TYR A 56 1.12 -0.75 8.15
CA TYR A 56 1.91 -1.37 7.08
C TYR A 56 2.67 -0.34 6.25
N ALA A 57 2.01 0.73 5.80
CA ALA A 57 2.63 1.83 5.07
C ALA A 57 3.79 2.44 5.88
N LYS A 58 3.55 2.76 7.17
CA LYS A 58 4.61 3.26 8.06
C LYS A 58 5.78 2.27 8.19
N GLN A 59 5.51 0.97 8.27
CA GLN A 59 6.56 -0.04 8.36
C GLN A 59 7.30 -0.25 7.03
N LEU A 60 6.65 -0.09 5.89
CA LEU A 60 7.29 -0.12 4.59
C LEU A 60 8.18 1.10 4.35
N HIS A 61 7.82 2.26 4.93
CA HIS A 61 8.56 3.53 4.80
C HIS A 61 9.68 3.69 5.86
N ARG A 62 10.06 2.61 6.56
CA ARG A 62 10.99 2.65 7.72
C ARG A 62 12.48 2.75 7.38
N LYS A 63 12.88 3.06 6.15
CA LYS A 63 14.30 3.35 5.92
C LYS A 63 14.63 4.69 6.58
N LYS A 64 15.63 4.68 7.48
CA LYS A 64 16.14 5.92 8.05
C LYS A 64 16.93 6.66 6.98
N PRO A 65 16.61 7.93 6.68
CA PRO A 65 17.38 8.70 5.71
C PRO A 65 18.84 8.79 6.19
N SER A 66 19.75 8.41 5.30
CA SER A 66 21.19 8.50 5.47
C SER A 66 21.70 9.75 4.75
N ARG A 67 22.77 10.36 5.27
CA ARG A 67 23.44 11.49 4.60
C ARG A 67 24.05 11.13 3.24
N LYS A 68 24.12 9.83 2.92
CA LYS A 68 24.63 9.31 1.65
C LYS A 68 23.51 8.92 0.67
N ASP A 69 22.24 9.03 1.07
CA ASP A 69 21.14 8.68 0.18
C ASP A 69 20.99 9.74 -0.93
N ILE A 70 20.95 9.28 -2.18
CA ILE A 70 20.56 10.11 -3.31
C ILE A 70 19.02 10.13 -3.35
N TRP A 71 18.44 11.32 -3.45
CA TRP A 71 17.00 11.52 -3.50
C TRP A 71 16.57 11.86 -4.93
N HIS A 72 15.53 11.19 -5.39
CA HIS A 72 14.85 11.45 -6.65
C HIS A 72 13.48 12.05 -6.35
N LEU A 73 13.16 13.16 -7.00
CA LEU A 73 11.86 13.83 -6.89
C LEU A 73 11.13 13.67 -8.22
N ASP A 74 9.97 13.03 -8.19
CA ASP A 74 9.10 12.83 -9.34
C ASP A 74 7.84 13.70 -9.23
N GLU A 75 7.44 14.31 -10.34
CA GLU A 75 6.18 15.04 -10.49
C GLU A 75 5.27 14.29 -11.47
N VAL A 76 4.06 13.95 -11.04
CA VAL A 76 3.07 13.24 -11.87
C VAL A 76 1.69 13.88 -11.72
N VAL A 77 1.01 14.10 -12.84
CA VAL A 77 -0.40 14.55 -12.83
C VAL A 77 -1.32 13.34 -12.71
N ILE A 78 -2.16 13.32 -11.68
CA ILE A 78 -3.15 12.27 -11.42
C ILE A 78 -4.57 12.85 -11.45
N SER A 79 -5.57 12.01 -11.74
CA SER A 79 -6.98 12.40 -11.69
C SER A 79 -7.65 11.74 -10.48
N ILE A 80 -8.17 12.55 -9.55
CA ILE A 80 -8.91 12.08 -8.37
C ILE A 80 -10.30 12.69 -8.43
N GLY A 81 -11.34 11.84 -8.46
CA GLY A 81 -12.72 12.30 -8.55
C GLY A 81 -13.03 13.16 -9.79
N GLY A 82 -12.29 12.95 -10.89
CA GLY A 82 -12.43 13.71 -12.13
C GLY A 82 -11.70 15.06 -12.15
N ARG A 83 -11.01 15.44 -11.06
CA ARG A 83 -10.18 16.65 -10.98
C ARG A 83 -8.71 16.27 -11.12
N LYS A 84 -7.94 17.10 -11.84
CA LYS A 84 -6.49 16.93 -11.96
C LYS A 84 -5.80 17.42 -10.68
N HIS A 85 -4.83 16.65 -10.22
CA HIS A 85 -3.99 16.94 -9.08
C HIS A 85 -2.53 16.68 -9.44
N TRP A 86 -1.61 17.36 -8.76
CA TRP A 86 -0.18 17.14 -8.86
C TRP A 86 0.28 16.27 -7.69
N LEU A 87 0.81 15.10 -8.03
CA LEU A 87 1.47 14.21 -7.10
C LEU A 87 2.98 14.47 -7.16
N TRP A 88 3.54 14.86 -6.03
CA TRP A 88 4.97 14.98 -5.81
C TRP A 88 5.42 13.80 -4.96
N ARG A 89 6.39 13.03 -5.45
CA ARG A 89 6.92 11.86 -4.75
C ARG A 89 8.43 11.97 -4.60
N ALA A 90 8.90 11.95 -3.36
CA ALA A 90 10.32 11.84 -3.05
C ALA A 90 10.65 10.37 -2.79
N VAL A 91 11.56 9.79 -3.58
CA VAL A 91 12.08 8.44 -3.38
C VAL A 91 13.60 8.46 -3.23
N ASP A 92 14.17 7.47 -2.56
CA ASP A 92 15.60 7.28 -2.56
C ASP A 92 16.08 6.39 -3.72
N GLN A 93 17.40 6.25 -3.86
CA GLN A 93 18.06 5.38 -4.84
C GLN A 93 17.66 3.90 -4.79
N ASP A 94 17.15 3.42 -3.64
CA ASP A 94 16.73 2.03 -3.44
C ASP A 94 15.21 1.87 -3.70
N GLY A 95 14.53 2.95 -4.11
CA GLY A 95 13.10 2.99 -4.39
C GLY A 95 12.20 3.11 -3.15
N TYR A 96 12.75 3.46 -1.98
CA TYR A 96 11.95 3.78 -0.79
C TYR A 96 11.32 5.15 -0.91
N VAL A 97 10.02 5.22 -0.61
CA VAL A 97 9.27 6.47 -0.55
C VAL A 97 9.60 7.21 0.73
N LEU A 98 10.13 8.42 0.59
CA LEU A 98 10.44 9.33 1.69
C LEU A 98 9.24 10.21 2.02
N ASP A 99 8.59 10.78 1.00
CA ASP A 99 7.42 11.64 1.15
C ASP A 99 6.53 11.66 -0.10
N GLU A 100 5.24 11.93 0.09
CA GLU A 100 4.21 12.01 -0.95
C GLU A 100 3.23 13.15 -0.66
N ILE A 101 3.12 14.11 -1.58
CA ILE A 101 2.23 15.27 -1.46
C ILE A 101 1.31 15.32 -2.68
N VAL A 102 0.01 15.51 -2.44
CA VAL A 102 -1.00 15.70 -3.50
C VAL A 102 -1.59 17.10 -3.37
N GLN A 103 -1.52 17.89 -4.46
CA GLN A 103 -2.08 19.24 -4.57
C GLN A 103 -3.18 19.28 -5.64
#